data_AF-A0A967IB88-F1
#
_entry.id   AF-A0A967IB88-F1
#
_cell.length_a   1.000
_cell.length_b   1.000
_cell.length_c   1.000
_cell.angle_alpha   90.00
_cell.angle_beta   90.00
_cell.angle_gamma   90.00
#
_symmetry.space_group_name_H-M   'P 1'
#
loop_
_entity.id
_entity.type
_entity.pdbx_description
1 polymer ?
#
loop_
_entity_poly.entity_id
_entity_poly.type
_entity_poly.pdbx_seq_one_letter_code
_entity_poly.pdbx_strand_id
1 'polypeptide(L)'
;NHPHDCPVCDEGGECQLQEMTVAGGHGMRRFRGKKATYKNQDLGPFVQQEMNRCITCYRCVRTYRDYCGGTDYGVFGSRNRVFYGRLQ
;
A
#
# COMPACT_ATOMS: atom_id res chain seq x y z
N ASN A 1 -10.16 0.04 -4.09
CA ASN A 1 -9.20 -0.73 -4.92
C ASN A 1 -8.38 -1.74 -4.12
N HIS A 2 -8.32 -1.65 -2.78
CA HIS A 2 -7.63 -2.63 -1.93
C HIS A 2 -8.14 -4.08 -2.14
N PRO A 3 -7.25 -5.10 -2.18
CA PRO A 3 -7.60 -6.50 -2.43
C PRO A 3 -8.35 -7.14 -1.26
N HIS A 4 -8.76 -8.40 -1.38
CA HIS A 4 -9.41 -9.15 -0.30
C HIS A 4 -8.45 -10.18 0.27
N ASP A 5 -7.26 -9.72 0.62
CA ASP A 5 -6.13 -10.59 0.95
C ASP A 5 -5.89 -10.65 2.45
N CYS A 6 -6.82 -10.16 3.29
CA CYS A 6 -6.66 -10.15 4.74
C CYS A 6 -6.25 -11.51 5.33
N PRO A 7 -6.77 -12.67 4.86
CA PRO A 7 -6.36 -13.99 5.40
C PRO A 7 -4.92 -14.39 5.06
N VAL A 8 -4.30 -13.76 4.06
CA VAL A 8 -2.91 -14.03 3.60
C VAL A 8 -2.02 -12.79 3.76
N CYS A 9 -2.51 -11.80 4.49
CA CYS A 9 -1.80 -10.57 4.76
C CYS A 9 -1.05 -10.72 6.08
N ASP A 10 0.23 -10.38 6.10
CA ASP A 10 1.05 -10.50 7.30
C ASP A 10 0.54 -9.58 8.43
N GLU A 11 0.03 -8.39 8.07
CA GLU A 11 -0.64 -7.48 9.02
C GLU A 11 -2.10 -7.88 9.34
N GLY A 12 -2.56 -9.07 8.92
CA GLY A 12 -3.91 -9.54 9.18
C GLY A 12 -4.17 -9.67 10.68
N GLY A 13 -5.15 -8.92 11.22
CA GLY A 13 -5.48 -8.90 12.65
C GLY A 13 -4.94 -7.69 13.41
N GLU A 14 -3.90 -7.04 12.92
CA GLU A 14 -3.30 -5.81 13.49
C GLU A 14 -3.31 -4.63 12.51
N CYS A 15 -3.90 -4.83 11.32
CA CYS A 15 -3.98 -3.81 10.28
C CYS A 15 -4.90 -2.66 10.71
N GLN A 16 -4.32 -1.45 10.81
CA GLN A 16 -5.07 -0.22 11.11
C GLN A 16 -6.26 0.02 10.16
N LEU A 17 -6.13 -0.35 8.88
CA LEU A 17 -7.23 -0.21 7.92
C LEU A 17 -8.42 -1.09 8.29
N GLN A 18 -8.17 -2.30 8.78
CA GLN A 18 -9.21 -3.23 9.21
C GLN A 18 -9.94 -2.69 10.45
N GLU A 19 -9.19 -2.25 11.46
CA GLU A 19 -9.75 -1.68 12.69
C GLU A 19 -10.64 -0.47 12.40
N MET A 20 -10.15 0.48 11.60
CA MET A 20 -10.91 1.67 11.22
C MET A 20 -12.18 1.33 10.43
N THR A 21 -12.13 0.27 9.60
CA THR A 21 -13.29 -0.20 8.83
C THR A 21 -14.36 -0.78 9.75
N VAL A 22 -13.96 -1.57 10.74
CA VAL A 22 -14.87 -2.15 11.75
C VAL A 22 -15.44 -1.06 12.65
N ALA A 23 -14.60 -0.19 13.19
CA ALA A 23 -15.01 0.93 14.04
C ALA A 23 -15.96 1.90 13.29
N GLY A 24 -15.73 2.11 12.00
CA GLY A 24 -16.60 2.92 11.13
C GLY A 24 -17.88 2.22 10.67
N GLY A 25 -18.12 0.95 11.05
CA GLY A 25 -19.32 0.21 10.65
C GLY A 25 -19.40 -0.11 9.15
N HIS A 26 -18.28 -0.10 8.43
CA HIS A 26 -18.24 -0.32 6.99
C HIS A 26 -18.30 -1.82 6.64
N GLY A 27 -19.52 -2.38 6.56
CA GLY A 27 -19.72 -3.80 6.22
C GLY A 27 -20.04 -4.11 4.74
N MET A 28 -20.50 -3.13 3.96
CA MET A 28 -20.98 -3.36 2.59
C MET A 28 -20.11 -2.69 1.53
N ARG A 29 -19.70 -3.46 0.52
CA ARG A 29 -18.95 -2.97 -0.64
C ARG A 29 -19.88 -2.61 -1.79
N ARG A 30 -19.79 -1.36 -2.28
CA ARG A 30 -20.58 -0.86 -3.43
C ARG A 30 -19.89 -1.07 -4.78
N PHE A 31 -18.55 -1.03 -4.82
CA PHE A 31 -17.79 -1.10 -6.06
C PHE A 31 -17.72 -2.53 -6.62
N ARG A 32 -18.24 -2.77 -7.82
CA ARG A 32 -18.27 -4.09 -8.50
C ARG A 32 -17.25 -4.26 -9.64
N GLY A 33 -16.54 -3.19 -10.03
CA GLY A 33 -15.58 -3.24 -11.12
C GLY A 33 -14.29 -4.00 -10.80
N LYS A 34 -13.44 -4.15 -11.81
CA LYS A 34 -12.07 -4.66 -11.65
C LYS A 34 -11.26 -3.68 -10.78
N LYS A 35 -10.60 -4.21 -9.76
CA LYS A 35 -9.69 -3.44 -8.91
C LYS A 35 -8.40 -3.14 -9.67
N ALA A 36 -7.82 -1.98 -9.43
CA ALA A 36 -6.49 -1.67 -9.96
C ALA A 36 -5.45 -2.64 -9.40
N THR A 37 -4.52 -3.06 -10.26
CA THR A 37 -3.36 -3.89 -9.89
C THR A 37 -2.05 -3.19 -10.21
N TYR A 38 -1.03 -3.51 -9.43
CA TYR A 38 0.32 -2.99 -9.50
C TYR A 38 1.31 -4.14 -9.53
N LYS A 39 2.46 -3.90 -10.15
CA LYS A 39 3.61 -4.81 -10.08
C LYS A 39 4.45 -4.40 -8.88
N ASN A 40 4.86 -5.38 -8.09
CA ASN A 40 5.79 -5.17 -6.99
C ASN A 40 7.20 -4.99 -7.55
N GLN A 41 7.99 -4.16 -6.88
CA GLN A 41 9.41 -4.01 -7.10
C GLN A 41 10.17 -4.78 -6.03
N ASP A 42 11.35 -5.28 -6.37
CA ASP A 42 12.30 -5.77 -5.39
C ASP A 42 12.97 -4.59 -4.67
N LEU A 43 12.70 -4.44 -3.37
CA LEU A 43 13.30 -3.40 -2.52
C LEU A 43 14.51 -3.92 -1.74
N GLY A 44 14.94 -5.15 -2.01
CA GLY A 44 16.00 -5.87 -1.32
C GLY A 44 15.45 -6.94 -0.35
N PRO A 45 16.35 -7.63 0.38
CA PRO A 45 16.01 -8.84 1.12
C PRO A 45 15.16 -8.59 2.38
N PHE A 46 15.10 -7.36 2.87
CA PHE A 46 14.46 -7.04 4.16
C PHE A 46 13.04 -6.50 4.05
N VAL A 47 12.67 -5.93 2.89
CA VAL A 47 11.37 -5.28 2.71
C VAL A 47 10.70 -5.89 1.50
N GLN A 48 9.72 -6.75 1.74
CA GLN A 48 8.85 -7.24 0.69
C GLN A 48 7.78 -6.20 0.38
N GLN A 49 7.69 -5.81 -0.88
CA GLN A 49 6.72 -4.82 -1.32
C GLN A 49 5.45 -5.52 -1.79
N GLU A 50 4.29 -5.13 -1.25
CA GLU A 50 2.98 -5.53 -1.78
C GLU A 50 2.14 -4.29 -2.12
N MET A 51 2.29 -3.81 -3.36
CA MET A 51 1.72 -2.54 -3.80
C MET A 51 0.20 -2.57 -3.94
N ASN A 52 -0.42 -3.74 -4.17
CA ASN A 52 -1.87 -3.83 -4.28
C ASN A 52 -2.56 -3.55 -2.94
N ARG A 53 -1.90 -3.86 -1.82
CA ARG A 53 -2.39 -3.60 -0.46
C ARG A 53 -2.18 -2.15 -0.03
N CYS A 54 -1.28 -1.40 -0.68
CA CYS A 54 -1.00 -0.01 -0.33
C CYS A 54 -2.22 0.92 -0.55
N ILE A 55 -2.54 1.75 0.43
CA ILE A 55 -3.60 2.77 0.36
C ILE A 55 -3.10 4.17 -0.02
N THR A 56 -1.87 4.28 -0.52
CA THR A 56 -1.26 5.55 -0.93
C THR A 56 -1.22 6.62 0.16
N CYS A 57 -0.84 6.25 1.39
CA CYS A 57 -0.77 7.17 2.53
C CYS A 57 0.52 7.98 2.63
N TYR A 58 1.49 7.77 1.73
CA TYR A 58 2.80 8.45 1.69
C TYR A 58 3.72 8.24 2.91
N ARG A 59 3.28 7.48 3.93
CA ARG A 59 4.04 7.27 5.17
C ARG A 59 5.42 6.67 4.92
N CYS A 60 5.52 5.65 4.08
CA CYS A 60 6.80 4.98 3.78
C CYS A 60 7.82 5.94 3.15
N VAL A 61 7.42 6.74 2.15
CA VAL A 61 8.32 7.70 1.49
C VAL A 61 8.77 8.79 2.45
N ARG A 62 7.86 9.30 3.29
CA ARG A 62 8.21 10.29 4.32
C ARG A 62 9.19 9.72 5.34
N THR A 63 8.93 8.53 5.88
CA THR A 63 9.84 7.88 6.81
C THR A 63 11.22 7.68 6.18
N TYR A 64 11.27 7.21 4.95
CA TYR A 64 12.52 6.95 4.25
C TYR A 64 13.35 8.21 4.00
N ARG A 65 12.72 9.32 3.61
CA ARG A 65 13.41 10.60 3.34
C ARG A 65 13.76 11.34 4.62
N ASP A 66 12.80 11.49 5.53
CA ASP A 66 12.92 12.37 6.69
C ASP A 66 13.78 11.73 7.80
N TYR A 67 13.69 10.40 7.98
CA TYR A 67 14.35 9.70 9.09
C TYR A 67 15.50 8.80 8.65
N CYS A 68 15.39 8.15 7.48
CA CYS A 68 16.46 7.27 6.99
C CYS A 68 17.46 8.01 6.07
N GLY A 69 17.18 9.25 5.68
CA GLY A 69 18.04 10.07 4.82
C GLY A 69 18.18 9.55 3.38
N GLY A 70 17.32 8.63 2.96
CA GLY A 70 17.40 7.99 1.64
C GLY A 70 16.74 8.82 0.54
N THR A 71 17.29 8.74 -0.67
CA THR A 71 16.87 9.58 -1.82
C THR A 71 16.38 8.80 -3.03
N ASP A 72 16.57 7.48 -3.06
CA ASP A 72 16.29 6.62 -4.22
C ASP A 72 14.83 6.10 -4.25
N TYR A 73 14.14 6.03 -3.11
CA TYR A 73 12.72 5.63 -3.02
C TYR A 73 11.78 6.84 -3.07
N GLY A 74 10.80 6.78 -3.96
CA GLY A 74 9.93 7.90 -4.29
C GLY A 74 8.51 7.55 -4.66
N VAL A 75 7.76 8.59 -5.00
CA VAL A 75 6.37 8.51 -5.47
C VAL A 75 6.37 8.75 -6.97
N PHE A 76 5.72 7.86 -7.69
CA PHE A 76 5.50 7.98 -9.11
C PHE A 76 4.01 7.87 -9.39
N GLY A 77 3.53 8.61 -10.37
CA GLY A 77 2.12 8.49 -10.71
C GLY A 77 1.78 9.16 -12.02
N SER A 78 0.77 8.61 -12.67
CA SER A 78 0.13 9.21 -13.84
C SER A 78 -1.37 9.00 -13.74
N ARG A 79 -2.13 10.10 -13.82
CA ARG A 79 -3.59 10.12 -13.66
C ARG A 79 -4.00 9.45 -12.33
N ASN A 80 -4.93 8.50 -12.38
CA ASN A 80 -5.47 7.80 -11.21
C ASN A 80 -4.63 6.59 -10.77
N ARG A 81 -3.34 6.53 -11.14
CA ARG A 81 -2.41 5.47 -10.74
C ARG A 81 -1.20 6.11 -10.06
N VAL A 82 -1.08 5.87 -8.77
CA VAL A 82 0.08 6.25 -7.96
C VAL A 82 0.75 4.96 -7.49
N PHE A 83 2.08 4.90 -7.62
CA PHE A 83 2.90 3.80 -7.14
C PHE A 83 4.15 4.35 -6.42
N TYR A 84 4.72 3.52 -5.55
CA TYR A 84 5.94 3.85 -4.81
C TYR A 84 7.02 2.85 -5.20
N GLY A 85 8.26 3.31 -5.30
CA GLY A 85 9.35 2.46 -5.78
C GLY A 85 10.67 3.22 -5.82
N ARG A 86 11.72 2.54 -6.25
CA ARG A 86 13.01 3.15 -6.59
C ARG A 86 13.09 3.45 -8.09
N LEU A 87 13.75 4.55 -8.45
CA LEU A 87 14.23 4.76 -9.82
C LEU A 87 15.27 3.66 -10.12
N GLN A 88 14.94 2.74 -11.02
CA GLN A 88 15.90 1.88 -11.68
C GLN A 88 16.33 2.51 -13.00
#